data_AF-A0A6A4HJY7-F1
#
_entry.id   AF-A0A6A4HJY7-F1
#
_cell.length_a   1.000
_cell.length_b   1.000
_cell.length_c   1.000
_cell.angle_alpha   90.00
_cell.angle_beta   90.00
_cell.angle_gamma   90.00
#
_symmetry.space_group_name_H-M   'P 1'
#
loop_
_entity.id
_entity.type
_entity.pdbx_description
1 polymer ?
#
loop_
_entity_poly.entity_id
_entity_poly.type
_entity_poly.pdbx_seq_one_letter_code
_entity_poly.pdbx_strand_id
1 'polypeptide(L)' 'PVIHMAAARGLVVVDKYYAKTDDSLMYCLEMIMHLKHKLTYFNKEGWLPKWKEEAKRLLHEHWDTLYK' A
#
# COMPACT_ATOMS: atom_id res chain seq x y z
N PRO A 1 -2.45 -27.82 -12.90
CA PRO A 1 -3.84 -27.29 -13.05
C PRO A 1 -4.57 -27.06 -11.72
N VAL A 2 -4.75 -28.10 -10.88
CA VAL A 2 -5.51 -28.00 -9.60
C VAL A 2 -4.87 -27.05 -8.58
N ILE A 3 -3.54 -27.06 -8.47
CA ILE A 3 -2.80 -26.21 -7.52
C ILE A 3 -2.97 -24.71 -7.85
N HIS A 4 -2.98 -24.34 -9.13
CA HIS A 4 -3.19 -22.94 -9.53
C HIS A 4 -4.61 -22.48 -9.24
N MET A 5 -5.61 -23.34 -9.42
CA MET A 5 -7.00 -23.01 -9.08
C MET A 5 -7.22 -22.92 -7.56
N ALA A 6 -6.49 -23.71 -6.76
CA ALA A 6 -6.52 -23.57 -5.31
C ALA A 6 -5.86 -22.25 -4.86
N ALA A 7 -4.72 -21.90 -5.43
CA ALA A 7 -4.02 -20.64 -5.15
C ALA A 7 -4.86 -19.41 -5.55
N ALA A 8 -5.50 -19.42 -6.73
CA ALA A 8 -6.36 -18.33 -7.19
C ALA A 8 -7.56 -18.11 -6.25
N ARG A 9 -8.18 -19.20 -5.76
CA ARG A 9 -9.27 -19.12 -4.78
C ARG A 9 -8.78 -18.61 -3.42
N GLY A 10 -7.60 -19.02 -2.98
CA GLY A 10 -6.95 -18.48 -1.78
C GLY A 10 -6.71 -16.98 -1.91
N LEU A 11 -6.25 -16.51 -3.07
CA LEU A 11 -6.01 -15.09 -3.34
C LEU A 11 -7.29 -14.26 -3.22
N VAL A 12 -8.43 -14.72 -3.74
CA VAL A 12 -9.73 -14.02 -3.62
C VAL A 12 -10.16 -13.88 -2.16
N VAL A 13 -9.90 -14.89 -1.32
CA VAL A 13 -10.21 -14.83 0.10
C VAL A 13 -9.31 -13.83 0.81
N VAL A 14 -8.02 -13.83 0.51
CA VAL A 14 -7.04 -12.88 1.04
C VAL A 14 -7.40 -11.46 0.61
N ASP A 15 -7.71 -11.25 -0.66
CA ASP A 15 -8.14 -9.98 -1.25
C ASP A 15 -9.36 -9.40 -0.53
N LYS A 16 -10.34 -10.24 -0.14
CA LYS A 16 -11.48 -9.78 0.68
C LYS A 16 -11.08 -9.16 2.02
N TYR A 17 -10.03 -9.66 2.66
CA TYR A 17 -9.55 -9.15 3.95
C TYR A 17 -8.60 -7.96 3.79
N TYR A 18 -7.77 -7.96 2.74
CA TYR A 18 -6.79 -6.92 2.49
C TYR A 18 -7.28 -5.77 1.62
N ALA A 19 -8.39 -5.90 0.89
CA ALA A 19 -8.98 -4.80 0.11
C ALA A 19 -9.24 -3.56 1.00
N LYS A 20 -9.66 -3.77 2.26
CA LYS A 20 -9.83 -2.68 3.23
C LYS A 20 -8.51 -2.14 3.80
N THR A 21 -7.45 -2.92 3.76
CA THR A 21 -6.09 -2.53 4.18
C THR A 21 -5.39 -1.75 3.07
N ASP A 22 -5.59 -2.13 1.81
CA ASP A 22 -5.04 -1.41 0.64
C ASP A 22 -5.80 -0.10 0.38
N ASP A 23 -7.12 -0.06 0.67
CA ASP A 23 -7.90 1.18 0.74
C ASP A 23 -7.50 2.06 1.94
N SER A 24 -6.76 1.49 2.91
CA SER A 24 -6.28 2.25 4.05
C SER A 24 -5.05 3.03 3.66
N LEU A 25 -5.17 4.36 3.74
CA LEU A 25 -4.03 5.27 3.66
C LEU A 25 -2.86 4.82 4.52
N MET A 26 -3.13 4.20 5.68
CA MET A 26 -2.08 3.65 6.55
C MET A 26 -1.14 2.68 5.85
N TYR A 27 -1.62 1.80 4.97
CA TYR A 27 -0.75 0.84 4.29
C TYR A 27 0.21 1.53 3.32
N CYS A 28 -0.29 2.52 2.56
CA CYS A 28 0.56 3.38 1.73
C CYS A 28 1.60 4.14 2.57
N LEU A 29 1.17 4.68 3.72
CA LEU A 29 2.05 5.41 4.64
C LEU A 29 3.14 4.51 5.23
N GLU A 30 2.79 3.31 5.68
CA GLU A 30 3.73 2.31 6.18
C GLU A 30 4.77 1.92 5.12
N MET A 31 4.34 1.71 3.87
CA MET A 31 5.25 1.42 2.77
C MET A 31 6.23 2.55 2.46
N ILE A 32 5.78 3.81 2.54
CA ILE A 32 6.64 5.01 2.39
C ILE A 32 7.61 5.14 3.56
N MET A 33 7.15 4.84 4.78
CA MET A 33 7.97 4.87 6.01
C MET A 33 8.93 3.68 6.11
N HIS A 34 8.72 2.61 5.33
CA HIS A 34 9.56 1.43 5.36
C HIS A 34 11.00 1.77 4.89
N LEU A 35 11.94 1.75 5.83
CA LEU A 35 13.33 2.22 5.66
C LEU A 35 14.06 1.64 4.43
N LYS A 36 13.73 0.40 4.05
CA LYS A 36 14.38 -0.36 2.98
C LYS A 36 13.83 -0.06 1.58
N HIS A 37 12.59 0.41 1.49
CA HIS A 37 11.81 0.44 0.25
C HIS A 37 11.23 1.82 -0.10
N LYS A 38 11.20 2.76 0.86
CA LYS A 38 10.83 4.19 0.76
C LYS A 38 10.05 4.55 -0.51
N LEU A 39 10.77 4.97 -1.55
CA LEU A 39 10.20 5.41 -2.84
C LEU A 39 10.58 4.48 -4.00
N THR A 40 11.58 3.63 -3.79
CA THR A 40 12.05 2.69 -4.81
C THR A 40 11.03 1.60 -5.09
N TYR A 41 10.19 1.23 -4.10
CA TYR A 41 9.07 0.32 -4.30
C TYR A 41 8.03 0.92 -5.27
N PHE A 42 7.53 2.12 -4.98
CA PHE A 42 6.52 2.78 -5.82
C PHE A 42 7.00 3.06 -7.26
N ASN A 43 8.29 3.27 -7.44
CA ASN A 43 8.88 3.41 -8.78
C ASN A 43 8.96 2.08 -9.53
N LYS A 44 9.19 0.95 -8.84
CA LYS A 44 9.19 -0.39 -9.45
C LYS A 44 7.78 -0.86 -9.80
N GLU A 45 6.80 -0.53 -8.97
CA GLU A 45 5.39 -0.86 -9.18
C GLU A 45 4.68 0.09 -10.17
N GLY A 46 5.40 1.06 -10.75
CA GLY A 46 4.84 1.92 -11.81
C GLY A 46 3.76 2.90 -11.36
N TRP A 47 3.75 3.30 -10.09
CA TRP A 47 2.73 4.20 -9.56
C TRP A 47 2.76 5.57 -10.25
N LEU A 48 1.58 6.13 -10.51
CA LEU A 48 1.45 7.45 -11.11
C LEU A 48 2.06 8.52 -10.17
N PRO A 49 2.72 9.55 -10.72
CA PRO A 49 3.32 10.64 -9.93
C PRO A 49 2.34 11.30 -8.96
N LYS A 50 1.10 11.53 -9.40
CA LYS A 50 0.03 12.11 -8.57
C LYS A 50 -0.23 11.32 -7.29
N TRP A 51 -0.18 10.00 -7.36
CA TRP A 51 -0.44 9.11 -6.22
C TRP A 51 0.71 9.17 -5.20
N LYS A 52 1.94 9.32 -5.69
CA LYS A 52 3.13 9.52 -4.83
C LYS A 52 3.07 10.85 -4.09
N GLU A 53 2.63 11.91 -4.76
CA GLU A 53 2.45 13.23 -4.13
C GLU A 53 1.32 13.23 -3.11
N GLU A 54 0.20 12.62 -3.45
CA GLU A 54 -0.96 12.45 -2.58
C GLU A 54 -0.58 11.72 -1.28
N ALA A 55 0.11 10.58 -1.40
CA ALA A 55 0.53 9.80 -0.25
C ALA A 55 1.54 10.53 0.64
N LYS A 56 2.44 11.34 0.07
CA LYS A 56 3.34 12.21 0.84
C LYS A 56 2.59 13.32 1.59
N ARG A 57 1.60 13.95 0.95
CA ARG A 57 0.79 15.00 1.60
C ARG A 57 0.05 14.42 2.80
N LEU A 58 -0.59 13.27 2.61
CA LEU A 58 -1.33 12.58 3.67
C LEU A 58 -0.41 12.12 4.79
N LEU A 59 0.83 11.70 4.50
CA LEU A 59 1.83 11.39 5.52
C LEU A 59 2.16 12.60 6.40
N HIS A 60 2.42 13.75 5.76
CA HIS A 60 2.71 14.99 6.47
C HIS A 60 1.52 15.45 7.31
N GLU A 61 0.32 15.44 6.76
CA GLU A 61 -0.92 15.82 7.45
C GLU A 61 -1.19 14.90 8.66
N HIS A 62 -1.04 13.59 8.49
CA HIS A 62 -1.23 12.62 9.56
C HIS A 62 -0.18 12.76 10.66
N TRP A 63 1.09 13.01 10.30
CA TRP A 63 2.16 13.27 11.26
C TRP A 63 1.91 14.54 12.07
N ASP A 64 1.55 15.64 11.38
CA ASP A 64 1.25 16.92 12.03
C ASP A 64 0.00 16.84 12.92
N THR A 65 -0.96 15.95 12.62
CA THR A 65 -2.19 15.79 13.42
C THR A 65 -2.00 14.91 14.65
N LEU A 66 -1.16 13.87 14.57
CA LEU A 66 -1.04 12.86 15.62
C LEU A 66 0.19 12.99 16.51
N TYR A 67 1.28 13.57 16.01
CA TYR A 67 2.59 13.53 16.68
C TYR A 67 3.19 14.91 16.98
N LYS A 68 2.52 15.98 16.57
CA LYS A 68 2.94 17.37 16.79
C LYS A 68 2.02 18.05 17.80
#